data_AF-A0A521LJB0-F1
#
_entry.id   AF-A0A521LJB0-F1
#
_cell.length_a   1.000
_cell.length_b   1.000
_cell.length_c   1.000
_cell.angle_alpha   90.00
_cell.angle_beta   90.00
_cell.angle_gamma   90.00
#
_symmetry.space_group_name_H-M   'P 1'
#
loop_
_entity.id
_entity.type
_entity.pdbx_description
1 polymer ?
#
loop_
_entity_poly.entity_id
_entity_poly.type
_entity_poly.pdbx_seq_one_letter_code
_entity_poly.pdbx_strand_id
1 'polypeptide(L)'
;MAISFSIADAQDQAITASYTYVASDDDSRNDARELCFLEAKRKLLKKAAAYLEGKTDLANSQLTKEQFRSYTAAVLVIEIANEDLGFINGQNVLTLTVKADVDAAEVRKRLRVLVEDTSLRQQVEKQRQELQQLEEQARQLSARLNLAPAGSGTEIRKERNTVLTEIHNLEHKMTGAVNLRRIEDERERQTRTMVKIRTYILRGMTADEVLQIMGPPLRKEVSDSHWVYEGAYICFSADQFKNGSSSELRVRSASTDYRCELDFLK
;
A
#
# COMPACT_ATOMS: atom_id res chain seq x y z
N MET A 1 -25.41 -21.20 17.09
CA MET A 1 -24.95 -20.02 17.86
C MET A 1 -24.32 -19.08 16.84
N ALA A 2 -24.98 -17.97 16.51
CA ALA A 2 -24.50 -17.03 15.50
C ALA A 2 -23.36 -16.19 16.08
N ILE A 3 -22.25 -16.10 15.34
CA ILE A 3 -21.10 -15.30 15.70
C ILE A 3 -21.40 -13.85 15.31
N SER A 4 -21.66 -13.01 16.32
CA SER A 4 -21.78 -11.56 16.13
C SER A 4 -20.38 -10.95 15.98
N PHE A 5 -20.04 -10.48 14.79
CA PHE A 5 -18.88 -9.63 14.56
C PHE A 5 -19.22 -8.18 14.94
N SER A 6 -18.59 -7.66 16.00
CA SER A 6 -18.65 -6.23 16.32
C SER A 6 -17.78 -5.47 15.31
N ILE A 7 -18.40 -4.61 14.49
CA ILE A 7 -17.74 -3.71 13.55
C ILE A 7 -17.44 -2.40 14.29
N ALA A 8 -16.49 -2.43 15.23
CA ALA A 8 -16.05 -1.23 15.93
C ALA A 8 -14.52 -1.20 16.03
N ASP A 9 -13.89 -0.59 15.02
CA ASP A 9 -12.67 0.23 15.07
C ASP A 9 -12.05 0.27 13.66
N ALA A 10 -12.60 1.15 12.83
CA ALA A 10 -11.95 1.66 11.62
C ALA A 10 -11.62 3.13 11.90
N GLN A 11 -10.56 3.36 12.66
CA GLN A 11 -9.95 4.69 12.79
C GLN A 11 -8.51 4.55 12.36
N ASP A 12 -8.18 5.18 11.23
CA ASP A 12 -6.82 5.23 10.71
C ASP A 12 -5.93 5.89 11.76
N GLN A 13 -4.91 5.16 12.20
CA GLN A 13 -3.95 5.69 13.15
C GLN A 13 -2.65 6.00 12.42
N ALA A 14 -2.30 7.29 12.37
CA ALA A 14 -0.98 7.70 11.95
C ALA A 14 0.05 7.31 13.03
N ILE A 15 1.03 6.50 12.66
CA ILE A 15 2.14 6.09 13.53
C ILE A 15 3.41 6.69 12.97
N THR A 16 4.17 7.37 13.83
CA THR A 16 5.44 8.01 13.45
C THR A 16 6.62 7.49 14.27
N ALA A 17 7.80 7.51 13.68
CA ALA A 17 9.04 7.30 14.38
C ALA A 17 10.17 8.11 13.75
N SER A 18 11.13 8.51 14.58
CA SER A 18 12.29 9.28 14.13
C SER A 18 13.60 8.61 14.54
N TYR A 19 14.62 8.86 13.74
CA TYR A 19 15.99 8.50 14.03
C TYR A 19 16.90 9.67 13.66
N THR A 20 18.00 9.82 14.39
CA THR A 20 19.06 10.79 14.11
C THR A 20 20.34 10.02 13.89
N TYR A 21 20.89 10.13 12.68
CA TYR A 21 22.18 9.57 12.33
C TYR A 21 23.25 10.65 12.41
N VAL A 22 24.39 10.32 13.00
CA VAL A 22 25.56 11.18 13.06
C VAL A 22 26.47 10.75 11.92
N ALA A 23 26.63 11.61 10.92
CA ALA A 23 27.42 11.31 9.74
C ALA A 23 28.92 11.38 10.07
N SER A 24 29.66 10.36 9.64
CA SER A 24 31.12 10.41 9.62
C SER A 24 31.58 11.36 8.51
N ASP A 25 32.81 11.88 8.63
CA ASP A 25 33.40 12.76 7.60
C ASP A 25 33.41 12.15 6.18
N ASP A 26 33.45 10.82 6.09
CA ASP A 26 33.44 10.06 4.83
C ASP A 26 32.05 9.59 4.39
N ASP A 27 30.99 9.78 5.20
CA ASP A 27 29.65 9.37 4.82
C ASP A 27 29.04 10.38 3.83
N SER A 28 28.49 9.89 2.73
CA SER A 28 27.67 10.75 1.87
C SER A 28 26.33 11.06 2.54
N ARG A 29 25.67 12.12 2.07
CA ARG A 29 24.30 12.42 2.49
C ARG A 29 23.34 11.26 2.22
N ASN A 30 23.55 10.51 1.13
CA ASN A 30 22.70 9.37 0.81
C ASN A 30 22.92 8.21 1.78
N ASP A 31 24.17 7.94 2.17
CA ASP A 31 24.49 6.91 3.18
C ASP A 31 23.82 7.22 4.51
N ALA A 32 23.95 8.47 4.96
CA ALA A 32 23.28 8.95 6.16
C ALA A 32 21.76 8.78 6.07
N ARG A 33 21.17 9.09 4.90
CA ARG A 33 19.72 8.96 4.65
C ARG A 33 19.25 7.52 4.71
N GLU A 34 19.93 6.60 4.05
CA GLU A 34 19.55 5.19 4.04
C GLU A 34 19.62 4.57 5.44
N LEU A 35 20.70 4.82 6.17
CA LEU A 35 20.85 4.33 7.56
C LEU A 35 19.80 4.90 8.49
N CYS A 36 19.56 6.21 8.37
CA CYS A 36 18.57 6.90 9.18
C CYS A 36 17.15 6.39 8.87
N PHE A 37 16.85 6.15 7.60
CA PHE A 37 15.58 5.60 7.16
C PHE A 37 15.38 4.18 7.69
N LEU A 38 16.39 3.31 7.60
CA LEU A 38 16.31 1.92 8.07
C LEU A 38 15.99 1.85 9.57
N GLU A 39 16.68 2.62 10.41
CA GLU A 39 16.43 2.61 11.85
C GLU A 39 15.10 3.28 12.22
N ALA A 40 14.73 4.37 11.55
CA ALA A 40 13.44 5.01 11.75
C ALA A 40 12.29 4.06 11.36
N LYS A 41 12.43 3.37 10.22
CA LYS A 41 11.50 2.33 9.74
C LYS A 41 11.38 1.18 10.73
N ARG A 42 12.50 0.66 11.25
CA ARG A 42 12.49 -0.41 12.26
C ARG A 42 11.72 -0.02 13.52
N LYS A 43 11.94 1.20 14.01
CA LYS A 43 11.20 1.75 15.16
C LYS A 43 9.70 1.89 14.84
N LEU A 44 9.36 2.39 13.66
CA LEU A 44 7.97 2.54 13.22
C LEU A 44 7.28 1.19 13.14
N LEU A 45 7.88 0.21 12.47
CA LEU A 45 7.32 -1.13 12.31
C LEU A 45 7.09 -1.82 13.64
N LYS A 46 8.01 -1.64 14.61
CA LYS A 46 7.82 -2.15 15.97
C LYS A 46 6.60 -1.51 16.66
N LYS A 47 6.43 -0.19 16.54
CA LYS A 47 5.25 0.52 17.09
C LYS A 47 3.96 0.07 16.40
N ALA A 48 3.97 -0.03 15.07
CA ALA A 48 2.81 -0.41 14.28
C ALA A 48 2.39 -1.86 14.56
N ALA A 49 3.35 -2.79 14.65
CA ALA A 49 3.06 -4.15 15.06
C ALA A 49 2.45 -4.17 16.47
N ALA A 50 3.04 -3.49 17.46
CA ALA A 50 2.49 -3.45 18.82
C ALA A 50 1.06 -2.87 18.87
N TYR A 51 0.78 -1.83 18.07
CA TYR A 51 -0.57 -1.27 17.92
C TYR A 51 -1.55 -2.30 17.35
N LEU A 52 -1.16 -2.97 16.26
CA LEU A 52 -1.99 -3.98 15.61
C LEU A 52 -2.16 -5.24 16.45
N GLU A 53 -1.14 -5.68 17.19
CA GLU A 53 -1.21 -6.79 18.15
C GLU A 53 -2.31 -6.51 19.21
N GLY A 54 -2.50 -5.26 19.64
CA GLY A 54 -3.55 -4.87 20.58
C GLY A 54 -4.96 -4.74 19.97
N LYS A 55 -5.07 -4.63 18.64
CA LYS A 55 -6.35 -4.49 17.89
C LYS A 55 -6.75 -5.77 17.16
N THR A 56 -5.90 -6.80 17.19
CA THR A 56 -6.12 -8.08 16.52
C THR A 56 -6.20 -9.19 17.56
N ASP A 57 -7.19 -10.07 17.41
CA ASP A 57 -7.23 -11.27 18.23
C ASP A 57 -6.26 -12.31 17.65
N LEU A 58 -5.00 -12.18 18.03
CA LEU A 58 -3.93 -13.07 17.58
C LEU A 58 -4.12 -14.50 18.03
N ALA A 59 -4.89 -14.74 19.11
CA ALA A 59 -5.13 -16.08 19.63
C ALA A 59 -5.94 -16.95 18.66
N ASN A 60 -6.75 -16.31 17.80
CA ASN A 60 -7.50 -16.96 16.72
C ASN A 60 -6.75 -16.93 15.37
N SER A 61 -5.56 -16.30 15.31
CA SER A 61 -4.72 -16.28 14.12
C SER A 61 -3.75 -17.46 14.15
N GLN A 62 -3.60 -18.18 13.03
CA GLN A 62 -2.62 -19.26 12.89
C GLN A 62 -1.17 -18.74 12.79
N LEU A 63 -0.89 -17.53 13.29
CA LEU A 63 0.38 -16.83 13.12
C LEU A 63 1.12 -16.73 14.45
N THR A 64 2.43 -17.01 14.41
CA THR A 64 3.32 -16.64 15.51
C THR A 64 3.49 -15.12 15.57
N LYS A 65 3.92 -14.58 16.73
CA LYS A 65 4.20 -13.14 16.89
C LYS A 65 5.23 -12.63 15.87
N GLU A 66 6.22 -13.46 15.55
CA GLU A 66 7.24 -13.10 14.56
C GLU A 66 6.66 -13.01 13.16
N GLN A 67 5.85 -13.99 12.76
CA GLN A 67 5.15 -13.97 11.46
C GLN A 67 4.21 -12.77 11.36
N PHE A 68 3.45 -12.48 12.42
CA PHE A 68 2.59 -11.31 12.45
C PHE A 68 3.37 -10.01 12.23
N ARG A 69 4.53 -9.84 12.90
CA ARG A 69 5.40 -8.66 12.72
C ARG A 69 5.94 -8.55 11.31
N SER A 70 6.45 -9.65 10.74
CA SER A 70 6.99 -9.65 9.38
C SER A 70 5.91 -9.41 8.33
N TYR A 71 4.72 -9.97 8.49
CA TYR A 71 3.63 -9.75 7.55
C TYR A 71 3.06 -8.34 7.67
N THR A 72 2.99 -7.80 8.90
CA THR A 72 2.67 -6.39 9.13
C THR A 72 3.67 -5.49 8.38
N ALA A 73 4.97 -5.79 8.45
CA ALA A 73 5.99 -5.05 7.71
C ALA A 73 5.82 -5.11 6.19
N ALA A 74 5.37 -6.26 5.65
CA ALA A 74 5.08 -6.39 4.22
C ALA A 74 3.83 -5.62 3.77
N VAL A 75 2.85 -5.46 4.66
CA VAL A 75 1.56 -4.82 4.34
C VAL A 75 1.61 -3.30 4.45
N LEU A 76 2.40 -2.76 5.38
CA LEU A 76 2.42 -1.33 5.67
C LEU A 76 3.18 -0.54 4.60
N VAL A 77 2.59 0.59 4.23
CA VAL A 77 3.24 1.62 3.42
C VAL A 77 3.85 2.64 4.35
N ILE A 78 5.13 2.95 4.15
CA ILE A 78 5.89 3.86 5.00
C ILE A 78 6.40 4.99 4.12
N GLU A 79 6.15 6.22 4.56
CA GLU A 79 6.57 7.45 3.90
C GLU A 79 7.53 8.23 4.80
N ILE A 80 8.41 9.04 4.19
CA ILE A 80 9.21 10.01 4.92
C ILE A 80 8.34 11.24 5.15
N ALA A 81 8.04 11.52 6.42
CA ALA A 81 7.23 12.67 6.83
C ALA A 81 8.07 13.93 7.04
N ASN A 82 9.34 13.78 7.48
CA ASN A 82 10.27 14.90 7.64
C ASN A 82 11.72 14.47 7.47
N GLU A 83 12.54 15.36 6.93
CA GLU A 83 14.00 15.25 6.84
C GLU A 83 14.63 16.55 7.31
N ASP A 84 15.48 16.47 8.33
CA ASP A 84 16.17 17.61 8.92
C ASP A 84 17.68 17.38 8.95
N LEU A 85 18.43 18.40 8.52
CA LEU A 85 19.89 18.41 8.53
C LEU A 85 20.33 19.34 9.65
N GLY A 86 21.25 18.86 10.48
CA GLY A 86 21.76 19.62 11.60
C GLY A 86 23.27 19.49 11.77
N PHE A 87 23.77 20.19 12.77
CA PHE A 87 25.16 20.13 13.18
C PHE A 87 25.20 20.09 14.71
N ILE A 88 25.67 18.97 15.28
CA ILE A 88 25.70 18.75 16.73
C ILE A 88 27.12 18.37 17.12
N ASN A 89 27.70 19.05 18.09
CA ASN A 89 29.03 18.77 18.63
C ASN A 89 30.15 18.69 17.57
N GLY A 90 30.10 19.53 16.55
CA GLY A 90 31.11 19.52 15.48
C GLY A 90 30.86 18.47 14.39
N GLN A 91 29.74 17.75 14.42
CA GLN A 91 29.42 16.67 13.48
C GLN A 91 28.12 16.95 12.74
N ASN A 92 28.08 16.58 11.45
CA ASN A 92 26.86 16.63 10.66
C ASN A 92 25.87 15.57 11.15
N VAL A 93 24.61 15.95 11.32
CA VAL A 93 23.55 15.02 11.71
C VAL A 93 22.41 15.07 10.71
N LEU A 94 21.79 13.92 10.48
CA LEU A 94 20.57 13.79 9.69
C LEU A 94 19.48 13.16 10.55
N THR A 95 18.37 13.85 10.71
CA THR A 95 17.18 13.33 11.38
C THR A 95 16.09 13.03 10.36
N LEU A 96 15.65 11.77 10.29
CA LEU A 96 14.48 11.38 9.50
C LEU A 96 13.32 11.02 10.41
N THR A 97 12.13 11.49 10.04
CA THR A 97 10.86 11.04 10.61
C THR A 97 10.08 10.31 9.54
N VAL A 98 9.69 9.08 9.82
CA VAL A 98 8.83 8.27 8.96
C VAL A 98 7.44 8.14 9.55
N LYS A 99 6.45 7.93 8.68
CA LYS A 99 5.04 7.80 9.01
C LYS A 99 4.43 6.60 8.28
N ALA A 100 3.46 5.97 8.92
CA ALA A 100 2.56 5.01 8.29
C ALA A 100 1.15 5.27 8.79
N ASP A 101 0.20 5.33 7.86
CA ASP A 101 -1.23 5.37 8.17
C ASP A 101 -1.72 3.92 8.28
N VAL A 102 -2.18 3.55 9.47
CA VAL A 102 -2.54 2.17 9.79
C VAL A 102 -4.05 2.04 9.91
N ASP A 103 -4.66 1.47 8.87
CA ASP A 103 -6.03 0.93 8.91
C ASP A 103 -5.98 -0.52 9.40
N ALA A 104 -6.41 -0.76 10.64
CA ALA A 104 -6.43 -2.10 11.23
C ALA A 104 -7.36 -3.08 10.49
N ALA A 105 -8.45 -2.61 9.88
CA ALA A 105 -9.36 -3.46 9.11
C ALA A 105 -8.71 -3.91 7.80
N GLU A 106 -8.09 -2.99 7.07
CA GLU A 106 -7.40 -3.30 5.82
C GLU A 106 -6.16 -4.19 6.05
N VAL A 107 -5.39 -3.93 7.11
CA VAL A 107 -4.27 -4.80 7.49
C VAL A 107 -4.76 -6.22 7.79
N ARG A 108 -5.83 -6.38 8.58
CA ARG A 108 -6.43 -7.70 8.87
C ARG A 108 -6.88 -8.42 7.61
N LYS A 109 -7.49 -7.71 6.66
CA LYS A 109 -7.93 -8.27 5.38
C LYS A 109 -6.73 -8.80 4.57
N ARG A 110 -5.65 -8.01 4.47
CA ARG A 110 -4.43 -8.40 3.74
C ARG A 110 -3.69 -9.56 4.40
N LEU A 111 -3.61 -9.56 5.73
CA LEU A 111 -3.04 -10.67 6.48
C LEU A 111 -3.80 -11.97 6.20
N ARG A 112 -5.13 -11.93 6.14
CA ARG A 112 -5.94 -13.12 5.81
C ARG A 112 -5.60 -13.71 4.44
N VAL A 113 -5.52 -12.86 3.41
CA VAL A 113 -5.14 -13.29 2.05
C VAL A 113 -3.76 -13.95 2.04
N LEU A 114 -2.81 -13.43 2.82
CA LEU A 114 -1.48 -14.01 2.96
C LEU A 114 -1.50 -15.36 3.69
N VAL A 115 -2.29 -15.48 4.77
CA VAL A 115 -2.41 -16.73 5.54
C VAL A 115 -3.06 -17.86 4.72
N GLU A 116 -4.10 -17.53 3.95
CA GLU A 116 -4.85 -18.48 3.13
C GLU A 116 -4.05 -18.93 1.89
N ASP A 117 -3.08 -18.14 1.44
CA ASP A 117 -2.26 -18.48 0.29
C ASP A 117 -0.93 -19.12 0.64
N THR A 118 -0.84 -20.43 0.40
CA THR A 118 0.35 -21.20 0.74
C THR A 118 1.59 -20.78 -0.07
N SER A 119 1.43 -20.40 -1.34
CA SER A 119 2.55 -20.01 -2.22
C SER A 119 3.13 -18.65 -1.80
N LEU A 120 2.27 -17.66 -1.64
CA LEU A 120 2.61 -16.32 -1.17
C LEU A 120 3.21 -16.38 0.23
N ARG A 121 2.66 -17.21 1.13
CA ARG A 121 3.21 -17.43 2.47
C ARG A 121 4.65 -17.98 2.40
N GLN A 122 4.90 -19.00 1.57
CA GLN A 122 6.24 -19.54 1.39
C GLN A 122 7.21 -18.51 0.79
N GLN A 123 6.76 -17.72 -0.17
CA GLN A 123 7.55 -16.65 -0.77
C GLN A 123 7.93 -15.58 0.28
N VAL A 124 6.95 -15.09 1.05
CA VAL A 124 7.18 -14.08 2.09
C VAL A 124 8.10 -14.64 3.18
N GLU A 125 7.97 -15.91 3.56
CA GLU A 125 8.88 -16.51 4.55
C GLU A 125 10.32 -16.63 4.05
N LYS A 126 10.51 -17.03 2.79
CA LYS A 126 11.85 -17.06 2.19
C LYS A 126 12.48 -15.67 2.20
N GLN A 127 11.72 -14.66 1.78
CA GLN A 127 12.18 -13.27 1.77
C GLN A 127 12.45 -12.75 3.18
N ARG A 128 11.67 -13.15 4.18
CA ARG A 128 11.92 -12.80 5.59
C ARG A 128 13.26 -13.34 6.07
N GLN A 129 13.57 -14.60 5.79
CA GLN A 129 14.83 -15.22 6.22
C GLN A 129 16.04 -14.53 5.60
N GLU A 130 15.95 -14.21 4.30
CA GLU A 130 16.99 -13.47 3.58
C GLU A 130 17.15 -12.05 4.13
N LEU A 131 16.04 -11.36 4.41
CA LEU A 131 16.05 -10.02 5.00
C LEU A 131 16.73 -10.01 6.38
N GLN A 132 16.45 -11.01 7.22
CA GLN A 132 17.08 -11.14 8.54
C GLN A 132 18.61 -11.30 8.44
N GLN A 133 19.09 -12.05 7.44
CA GLN A 133 20.52 -12.23 7.21
C GLN A 133 21.18 -10.93 6.74
N LEU A 134 20.57 -10.24 5.78
CA LEU A 134 21.08 -8.96 5.28
C LEU A 134 21.08 -7.88 6.36
N GLU A 135 20.03 -7.77 7.16
CA GLU A 135 19.98 -6.84 8.30
C GLU A 135 21.09 -7.11 9.33
N GLU A 136 21.37 -8.39 9.60
CA GLU A 136 22.45 -8.77 10.51
C GLU A 136 23.83 -8.42 9.93
N GLN A 137 24.04 -8.66 8.63
CA GLN A 137 25.25 -8.25 7.93
C GLN A 137 25.43 -6.72 7.97
N ALA A 138 24.36 -5.94 7.71
CA ALA A 138 24.41 -4.49 7.79
C ALA A 138 24.79 -3.99 9.20
N ARG A 139 24.27 -4.63 10.25
CA ARG A 139 24.64 -4.35 11.65
C ARG A 139 26.10 -4.65 11.92
N GLN A 140 26.60 -5.79 11.47
CA GLN A 140 28.00 -6.19 11.66
C GLN A 140 28.96 -5.26 10.91
N LEU A 141 28.64 -4.88 9.67
CA LEU A 141 29.44 -3.94 8.89
C LEU A 141 29.46 -2.55 9.52
N SER A 142 28.31 -2.09 10.04
CA SER A 142 28.22 -0.83 10.78
C SER A 142 29.05 -0.87 12.08
N ALA A 143 29.02 -1.97 12.82
CA ALA A 143 29.85 -2.16 14.02
C ALA A 143 31.35 -2.18 13.68
N ARG A 144 31.74 -2.84 12.58
CA ARG A 144 33.12 -2.85 12.09
C ARG A 144 33.60 -1.46 11.67
N LEU A 145 32.74 -0.67 11.02
CA LEU A 145 33.05 0.72 10.67
C LEU A 145 33.31 1.59 11.90
N ASN A 146 32.52 1.43 12.95
CA ASN A 146 32.70 2.17 14.19
C ASN A 146 34.02 1.85 14.91
N LEU A 147 34.61 0.68 14.65
CA LEU A 147 35.89 0.25 15.21
C LEU A 147 37.08 0.49 14.26
N ALA A 148 36.81 0.85 13.00
CA ALA A 148 37.85 1.01 12.00
C ALA A 148 38.61 2.35 12.21
N PRO A 149 39.94 2.37 11.96
CA PRO A 149 40.69 3.62 11.90
C PRO A 149 40.10 4.60 10.88
N ALA A 150 40.24 5.90 11.18
CA ALA A 150 39.82 6.96 10.27
C ALA A 150 40.49 6.77 8.88
N GLY A 151 39.69 6.80 7.82
CA GLY A 151 40.16 6.64 6.43
C GLY A 151 40.36 5.20 5.94
N SER A 152 40.23 4.16 6.78
CA SER A 152 40.36 2.75 6.33
C SER A 152 39.02 2.04 6.09
N GLY A 153 37.90 2.75 6.22
CA GLY A 153 36.55 2.19 6.16
C GLY A 153 35.96 2.01 4.76
N THR A 154 36.65 2.43 3.69
CA THR A 154 36.06 2.55 2.34
C THR A 154 35.43 1.27 1.82
N GLU A 155 36.13 0.13 1.92
CA GLU A 155 35.59 -1.16 1.43
C GLU A 155 34.40 -1.62 2.28
N ILE A 156 34.46 -1.42 3.60
CA ILE A 156 33.38 -1.81 4.52
C ILE A 156 32.13 -0.95 4.27
N ARG A 157 32.29 0.34 3.93
CA ARG A 157 31.17 1.22 3.54
C ARG A 157 30.53 0.75 2.24
N LYS A 158 31.34 0.41 1.25
CA LYS A 158 30.85 -0.09 -0.03
C LYS A 158 30.04 -1.39 0.16
N GLU A 159 30.59 -2.33 0.93
CA GLU A 159 29.91 -3.58 1.29
C GLU A 159 28.59 -3.30 2.03
N ARG A 160 28.61 -2.42 3.04
CA ARG A 160 27.41 -2.01 3.78
C ARG A 160 26.35 -1.45 2.84
N ASN A 161 26.73 -0.55 1.95
CA ASN A 161 25.79 0.11 1.04
C ASN A 161 25.19 -0.88 0.04
N THR A 162 25.95 -1.87 -0.42
CA THR A 162 25.41 -2.98 -1.22
C THR A 162 24.36 -3.76 -0.43
N VAL A 163 24.66 -4.14 0.81
CA VAL A 163 23.71 -4.85 1.68
C VAL A 163 22.45 -4.01 1.94
N LEU A 164 22.57 -2.70 2.20
CA LEU A 164 21.43 -1.80 2.39
C LEU A 164 20.55 -1.71 1.13
N THR A 165 21.17 -1.69 -0.06
CA THR A 165 20.44 -1.72 -1.33
C THR A 165 19.67 -3.03 -1.51
N GLU A 166 20.27 -4.17 -1.15
CA GLU A 166 19.63 -5.48 -1.20
C GLU A 166 18.45 -5.58 -0.23
N ILE A 167 18.61 -5.07 1.00
CA ILE A 167 17.52 -4.92 1.99
C ILE A 167 16.35 -4.16 1.36
N HIS A 168 16.62 -2.97 0.82
CA HIS A 168 15.57 -2.14 0.21
C HIS A 168 14.84 -2.87 -0.93
N ASN A 169 15.59 -3.51 -1.83
CA ASN A 169 15.02 -4.25 -2.96
C ASN A 169 14.16 -5.43 -2.50
N LEU A 170 14.62 -6.15 -1.48
CA LEU A 170 13.90 -7.30 -0.93
C LEU A 170 12.62 -6.89 -0.22
N GLU A 171 12.67 -5.82 0.57
CA GLU A 171 11.50 -5.23 1.22
C GLU A 171 10.48 -4.74 0.18
N HIS A 172 10.93 -4.02 -0.85
CA HIS A 172 10.06 -3.58 -1.95
C HIS A 172 9.41 -4.78 -2.67
N LYS A 173 10.17 -5.85 -2.92
CA LYS A 173 9.64 -7.08 -3.54
C LYS A 173 8.62 -7.77 -2.64
N MET A 174 8.85 -7.79 -1.32
CA MET A 174 7.95 -8.39 -0.34
C MET A 174 6.64 -7.60 -0.22
N THR A 175 6.73 -6.27 -0.08
CA THR A 175 5.56 -5.38 -0.11
C THR A 175 4.82 -5.48 -1.45
N GLY A 176 5.57 -5.55 -2.54
CA GLY A 176 5.05 -5.76 -3.89
C GLY A 176 4.26 -7.06 -4.00
N ALA A 177 4.79 -8.19 -3.54
CA ALA A 177 4.09 -9.48 -3.62
C ALA A 177 2.75 -9.50 -2.86
N VAL A 178 2.70 -8.84 -1.70
CA VAL A 178 1.48 -8.74 -0.89
C VAL A 178 0.48 -7.75 -1.50
N ASN A 179 0.96 -6.66 -2.10
CA ASN A 179 0.11 -5.67 -2.76
C ASN A 179 -0.25 -6.02 -4.21
N LEU A 180 0.49 -6.94 -4.87
CA LEU A 180 0.24 -7.35 -6.25
C LEU A 180 -1.11 -8.04 -6.38
N ARG A 181 -1.51 -8.84 -5.40
CA ARG A 181 -2.85 -9.42 -5.36
C ARG A 181 -3.94 -8.36 -5.33
N ARG A 182 -3.74 -7.26 -4.60
CA ARG A 182 -4.67 -6.13 -4.62
C ARG A 182 -4.76 -5.54 -6.04
N ILE A 183 -3.61 -5.34 -6.69
CA ILE A 183 -3.54 -4.78 -8.04
C ILE A 183 -4.16 -5.75 -9.06
N GLU A 184 -3.93 -7.05 -8.93
CA GLU A 184 -4.49 -8.11 -9.78
C GLU A 184 -5.99 -8.25 -9.56
N ASP A 185 -6.47 -8.32 -8.31
CA ASP A 185 -7.89 -8.36 -7.97
C ASP A 185 -8.63 -7.10 -8.43
N GLU A 186 -8.02 -5.92 -8.28
CA GLU A 186 -8.55 -4.65 -8.81
C GLU A 186 -8.59 -4.67 -10.34
N ARG A 187 -7.52 -5.13 -10.99
CA ARG A 187 -7.48 -5.28 -12.45
C ARG A 187 -8.51 -6.28 -12.95
N GLU A 188 -8.71 -7.41 -12.27
CA GLU A 188 -9.70 -8.40 -12.64
C GLU A 188 -11.13 -7.87 -12.47
N ARG A 189 -11.40 -7.14 -11.39
CA ARG A 189 -12.72 -6.53 -11.18
C ARG A 189 -12.99 -5.41 -12.18
N GLN A 190 -11.98 -4.58 -12.47
CA GLN A 190 -12.04 -3.59 -13.56
C GLN A 190 -12.29 -4.28 -14.90
N THR A 191 -11.56 -5.35 -15.21
CA THR A 191 -11.72 -6.13 -16.47
C THR A 191 -13.13 -6.70 -16.57
N ARG A 192 -13.66 -7.30 -15.48
CA ARG A 192 -15.02 -7.83 -15.44
C ARG A 192 -16.07 -6.74 -15.65
N THR A 193 -15.91 -5.60 -14.98
CA THR A 193 -16.78 -4.42 -15.13
C THR A 193 -16.76 -3.91 -16.57
N MET A 194 -15.57 -3.85 -17.17
CA MET A 194 -15.37 -3.42 -18.54
C MET A 194 -15.99 -4.34 -19.57
N VAL A 195 -15.85 -5.65 -19.41
CA VAL A 195 -16.52 -6.63 -20.26
C VAL A 195 -18.04 -6.45 -20.16
N LYS A 196 -18.59 -6.30 -18.94
CA LYS A 196 -20.03 -6.10 -18.78
C LYS A 196 -20.54 -4.84 -19.48
N ILE A 197 -19.84 -3.72 -19.31
CA ILE A 197 -20.21 -2.45 -19.95
C ILE A 197 -20.18 -2.59 -21.48
N ARG A 198 -19.08 -3.11 -22.04
CA ARG A 198 -18.93 -3.23 -23.49
C ARG A 198 -19.92 -4.24 -24.11
N THR A 199 -20.25 -5.31 -23.39
CA THR A 199 -21.09 -6.38 -23.92
C THR A 199 -22.58 -6.13 -23.72
N TYR A 200 -22.99 -5.54 -22.59
CA TYR A 200 -24.39 -5.51 -22.18
C TYR A 200 -24.97 -4.10 -22.03
N ILE A 201 -24.15 -3.06 -21.85
CA ILE A 201 -24.65 -1.70 -21.67
C ILE A 201 -24.74 -1.00 -23.01
N LEU A 202 -25.98 -0.69 -23.41
CA LEU A 202 -26.31 -0.07 -24.68
C LEU A 202 -26.90 1.32 -24.46
N ARG A 203 -26.71 2.20 -25.44
CA ARG A 203 -27.35 3.52 -25.48
C ARG A 203 -28.87 3.36 -25.44
N GLY A 204 -29.55 4.18 -24.66
CA GLY A 204 -31.00 4.18 -24.50
C GLY A 204 -31.53 3.29 -23.38
N MET A 205 -30.68 2.47 -22.74
CA MET A 205 -31.07 1.70 -21.55
C MET A 205 -31.48 2.62 -20.39
N THR A 206 -32.48 2.20 -19.63
CA THR A 206 -32.93 2.88 -18.41
C THR A 206 -31.97 2.65 -17.25
N ALA A 207 -32.06 3.50 -16.23
CA ALA A 207 -31.31 3.33 -14.98
C ALA A 207 -31.54 1.95 -14.34
N ASP A 208 -32.78 1.46 -14.35
CA ASP A 208 -33.13 0.17 -13.73
C ASP A 208 -32.55 -1.02 -14.51
N GLU A 209 -32.55 -0.99 -15.84
CA GLU A 209 -31.91 -2.01 -16.68
C GLU A 209 -30.39 -2.07 -16.41
N VAL A 210 -29.74 -0.91 -16.24
CA VAL A 210 -28.33 -0.84 -15.87
C VAL A 210 -28.09 -1.44 -14.49
N LEU A 211 -28.95 -1.15 -13.49
CA LEU A 211 -28.84 -1.74 -12.15
C LEU A 211 -28.99 -3.25 -12.14
N GLN A 212 -29.85 -3.81 -12.99
CA GLN A 212 -30.02 -5.27 -13.09
C GLN A 212 -28.76 -5.97 -13.63
N ILE A 213 -27.99 -5.31 -14.50
CA ILE A 213 -26.79 -5.88 -15.13
C ILE A 213 -25.54 -5.63 -14.26
N MET A 214 -25.40 -4.40 -13.79
CA MET A 214 -24.18 -3.91 -13.12
C MET A 214 -24.25 -3.97 -11.60
N GLY A 215 -25.46 -4.01 -11.03
CA GLY A 215 -25.66 -3.75 -9.61
C GLY A 215 -25.59 -2.26 -9.27
N PRO A 216 -25.59 -1.90 -7.97
CA PRO A 216 -25.49 -0.50 -7.57
C PRO A 216 -24.10 0.09 -7.91
N PRO A 217 -24.02 1.35 -8.34
CA PRO A 217 -22.75 2.02 -8.56
C PRO A 217 -22.01 2.30 -7.25
N LEU A 218 -20.69 2.46 -7.32
CA LEU A 218 -19.87 2.85 -6.16
C LEU A 218 -20.28 4.21 -5.62
N ARG A 219 -20.60 5.13 -6.53
CA ARG A 219 -21.14 6.44 -6.23
C ARG A 219 -21.89 7.00 -7.44
N LYS A 220 -22.80 7.92 -7.16
CA LYS A 220 -23.48 8.74 -8.17
C LYS A 220 -22.92 10.15 -8.09
N GLU A 221 -22.51 10.69 -9.21
CA GLU A 221 -22.01 12.05 -9.38
C GLU A 221 -23.05 12.88 -10.15
N VAL A 222 -22.94 14.22 -10.04
CA VAL A 222 -23.71 15.25 -10.76
C VAL A 222 -25.18 14.86 -11.04
N SER A 223 -26.10 15.33 -10.18
CA SER A 223 -27.55 15.22 -10.37
C SER A 223 -28.06 13.80 -10.68
N ASP A 224 -27.45 12.77 -10.07
CA ASP A 224 -27.74 11.33 -10.28
C ASP A 224 -27.59 10.82 -11.71
N SER A 225 -27.03 11.63 -12.60
CA SER A 225 -26.91 11.34 -14.03
C SER A 225 -25.57 10.70 -14.40
N HIS A 226 -24.61 10.63 -13.48
CA HIS A 226 -23.29 10.03 -13.72
C HIS A 226 -23.05 8.93 -12.70
N TRP A 227 -22.99 7.69 -13.14
CA TRP A 227 -22.80 6.54 -12.27
C TRP A 227 -21.38 6.03 -12.41
N VAL A 228 -20.68 5.91 -11.28
CA VAL A 228 -19.29 5.50 -11.23
C VAL A 228 -19.21 4.05 -10.79
N TYR A 229 -18.53 3.24 -11.60
CA TYR A 229 -18.18 1.85 -11.33
C TYR A 229 -16.65 1.71 -11.27
N GLU A 230 -16.13 0.56 -10.80
CA GLU A 230 -14.68 0.34 -10.71
C GLU A 230 -14.02 0.45 -12.10
N GLY A 231 -13.41 1.61 -12.37
CA GLY A 231 -12.70 1.90 -13.62
C GLY A 231 -13.56 2.36 -14.80
N ALA A 232 -14.84 2.69 -14.59
CA ALA A 232 -15.73 3.11 -15.67
C ALA A 232 -16.87 4.04 -15.22
N TYR A 233 -17.42 4.78 -16.18
CA TYR A 233 -18.51 5.74 -16.01
C TYR A 233 -19.67 5.37 -16.93
N ILE A 234 -20.89 5.43 -16.40
CA ILE A 234 -22.12 5.37 -17.19
C ILE A 234 -22.84 6.71 -17.02
N CYS A 235 -23.03 7.42 -18.12
CA CYS A 235 -23.64 8.74 -18.16
C CYS A 235 -25.06 8.62 -18.71
N PHE A 236 -26.01 9.19 -18.00
CA PHE A 236 -27.41 9.24 -18.37
C PHE A 236 -27.81 10.64 -18.81
N SER A 237 -28.78 10.73 -19.71
CA SER A 237 -29.44 11.99 -20.04
C SER A 237 -30.93 11.77 -20.17
N ALA A 238 -31.72 12.80 -19.86
CA ALA A 238 -33.13 12.82 -20.23
C ALA A 238 -33.21 12.73 -21.75
N ASP A 239 -34.00 11.78 -22.23
CA ASP A 239 -34.03 11.46 -23.63
C ASP A 239 -34.69 12.60 -24.43
N GLN A 240 -34.03 13.06 -25.49
CA GLN A 240 -34.65 13.96 -26.48
C GLN A 240 -35.22 13.16 -27.67
N PHE A 241 -35.24 11.82 -27.61
CA PHE A 241 -35.89 11.02 -28.65
C PHE A 241 -37.37 11.41 -28.77
N LYS A 242 -37.71 11.83 -29.98
CA LYS A 242 -38.89 12.61 -30.39
C LYS A 242 -40.22 12.06 -29.83
N ASN A 243 -41.06 13.02 -29.41
CA ASN A 243 -42.50 12.91 -29.20
C ASN A 243 -42.97 11.96 -28.07
N GLY A 244 -42.82 12.42 -26.82
CA GLY A 244 -43.53 11.84 -25.69
C GLY A 244 -42.85 12.16 -24.39
N SER A 245 -43.59 12.77 -23.46
CA SER A 245 -43.15 13.20 -22.13
C SER A 245 -42.68 12.02 -21.26
N SER A 246 -41.46 11.52 -21.45
CA SER A 246 -40.78 10.68 -20.46
C SER A 246 -39.56 11.43 -19.94
N SER A 247 -39.62 11.89 -18.70
CA SER A 247 -38.48 12.48 -17.97
C SER A 247 -37.48 11.42 -17.48
N GLU A 248 -37.56 10.20 -18.00
CA GLU A 248 -36.73 9.07 -17.60
C GLU A 248 -35.31 9.18 -18.15
N LEU A 249 -34.33 9.06 -17.25
CA LEU A 249 -32.91 9.09 -17.59
C LEU A 249 -32.50 7.81 -18.31
N ARG A 250 -31.88 7.96 -19.48
CA ARG A 250 -31.39 6.85 -20.31
C ARG A 250 -29.90 6.96 -20.57
N VAL A 251 -29.23 5.82 -20.69
CA VAL A 251 -27.79 5.73 -20.98
C VAL A 251 -27.49 6.50 -22.26
N ARG A 252 -26.72 7.56 -22.11
CA ARG A 252 -26.18 8.35 -23.21
C ARG A 252 -24.83 7.80 -23.65
N SER A 253 -23.98 7.50 -22.67
CA SER A 253 -22.66 6.94 -22.93
C SER A 253 -22.14 6.09 -21.77
N ALA A 254 -21.18 5.22 -22.09
CA ALA A 254 -20.39 4.51 -21.09
C ALA A 254 -18.91 4.53 -21.52
N SER A 255 -18.02 4.96 -20.64
CA SER A 255 -16.61 5.23 -20.96
C SER A 255 -15.67 4.86 -19.80
N THR A 256 -14.41 4.58 -20.14
CA THR A 256 -13.29 4.43 -19.20
C THR A 256 -12.54 5.72 -18.91
N ASP A 257 -12.65 6.70 -19.79
CA ASP A 257 -12.04 8.00 -19.57
C ASP A 257 -12.93 8.84 -18.67
N TYR A 258 -12.30 9.60 -17.76
CA TYR A 258 -12.92 10.50 -16.77
C TYR A 258 -13.75 11.65 -17.40
N ARG A 259 -14.08 11.54 -18.68
CA ARG A 259 -14.92 12.45 -19.43
C ARG A 259 -16.04 11.64 -20.05
N CYS A 260 -17.29 12.03 -19.77
CA CYS A 260 -18.40 11.75 -20.66
C CYS A 260 -18.19 12.55 -21.95
N GLU A 261 -17.17 12.18 -22.73
CA GLU A 261 -16.97 12.74 -24.06
C GLU A 261 -18.11 12.27 -24.96
N LEU A 262 -18.48 13.18 -25.82
CA LEU A 262 -19.75 13.24 -26.52
C LEU A 262 -19.75 12.31 -27.73
N ASP A 263 -19.07 11.16 -27.69
CA ASP A 263 -18.81 10.37 -28.89
C ASP A 263 -19.05 8.87 -28.67
N PHE A 264 -20.19 8.40 -29.15
CA PHE A 264 -20.20 7.16 -29.92
C PHE A 264 -20.08 7.59 -31.39
N LEU A 265 -18.86 7.50 -31.95
CA LEU A 265 -18.65 7.64 -33.38
C LEU A 265 -19.49 6.58 -34.12
N LYS A 266 -20.42 7.10 -34.95
CA LYS A 266 -21.12 6.50 -36.10
C LYS A 266 -21.39 4.99 -36.12
#